data_AF-A0A2V7Z650-F1
#
_entry.id   AF-A0A2V7Z650-F1
#
_cell.length_a   1.000
_cell.length_b   1.000
_cell.length_c   1.000
_cell.angle_alpha   90.00
_cell.angle_beta   90.00
_cell.angle_gamma   90.00
#
_symmetry.space_group_name_H-M   'P 1'
#
loop_
_entity.id
_entity.type
_entity.pdbx_description
1 polymer ?
#
loop_
_entity_poly.entity_id
_entity_poly.type
_entity_poly.pdbx_seq_one_letter_code
_entity_poly.pdbx_strand_id
1 'polypeptide(L)'
;MWRSVAPRSRRAGLVAVSLVVASAIRAEPAPDKRLSPLPPPVTRAVYRSHWFDLQSALHEDDVRAAETALEAMIRSARAAGVRHLTAYSRTALQSARKAEEARAAHAGFGYDAAVRLDEASFDAASSRIGFGFRTGQFREALSRLPAAFGTLFASAESRLSVFSSLMIAVAIAIAAGAVAAILGLFLTYFRRLWHDLDELASRPFGRRASTPLALLLLMLPVFFTFGPAWLLFYWAVLVYPYSLRGERLVLAGALLALGLLPLFVDTVARENLIRRSPLYLAAVDLEERREDSSVEDALSSIAAGTPDQSDVWFLLAMYAERSGDYPRAQASYTRAIQADPKDYRAFVNRGNVRFVEGDYAGAIEDYEEAARNEPQAAEAFYNLSIARSEVYDFKGQERARAQALQISRRDVDAWSSRPSISRVVPASYGLSTARERVIARGGPRSPAPPKSGKAGLPAEEILLSPLSLAPWGTLLVALAFAAVRSRRGVANECSRCGRGFCRACKRYGGPALYCGRCVRLSLRRDDVSRDASEEEARETRRRSGRRRGLVRLVSLAAPGMHRFFAHQPFAAFFTLVLFFLALSLALPGPWLFDLRPLASAREMLPGKIAAALVAVALWIGANAGAWRQTRES
;
A
#
# COMPACT_ATOMS: atom_id res chain seq x y z
N MET A 1 -26.31 4.85 -39.74
CA MET A 1 -25.64 3.55 -39.45
C MET A 1 -24.55 3.75 -38.40
N TRP A 2 -24.76 3.27 -37.17
CA TRP A 2 -23.76 3.19 -36.10
C TRP A 2 -23.69 1.73 -35.63
N ARG A 3 -22.50 1.11 -35.71
CA ARG A 3 -22.03 -0.27 -35.35
C ARG A 3 -20.93 -0.59 -36.37
N SER A 4 -19.76 -1.17 -36.09
CA SER A 4 -19.09 -1.71 -34.89
C SER A 4 -17.56 -1.64 -35.17
N VAL A 5 -16.57 -2.01 -34.34
CA VAL A 5 -16.49 -2.59 -32.98
C VAL A 5 -15.44 -1.79 -32.20
N ALA A 6 -15.56 -1.67 -30.86
CA ALA A 6 -14.44 -1.33 -29.97
C ALA A 6 -14.33 -2.38 -28.84
N PRO A 7 -13.15 -2.94 -28.53
CA PRO A 7 -13.03 -4.02 -27.55
C PRO A 7 -13.26 -3.49 -26.12
N ARG A 8 -14.40 -3.84 -25.53
CA ARG A 8 -14.82 -3.45 -24.16
C ARG A 8 -13.88 -3.94 -23.05
N SER A 9 -13.00 -4.91 -23.32
CA SER A 9 -12.16 -5.58 -22.32
C SER A 9 -11.14 -4.70 -21.60
N ARG A 10 -10.69 -3.58 -22.19
CA ARG A 10 -9.67 -2.72 -21.56
C ARG A 10 -10.18 -1.74 -20.50
N ARG A 11 -11.49 -1.45 -20.46
CA ARG A 11 -12.07 -0.59 -19.39
C ARG A 11 -12.39 -1.36 -18.11
N ALA A 12 -12.67 -2.67 -18.22
CA ALA A 12 -12.98 -3.52 -17.08
C ALA A 12 -11.84 -3.57 -16.03
N GLY A 13 -10.58 -3.72 -16.47
CA GLY A 13 -9.44 -3.82 -15.55
C GLY A 13 -9.16 -2.55 -14.74
N LEU A 14 -9.28 -1.37 -15.36
CA LEU A 14 -9.11 -0.09 -14.66
C LEU A 14 -10.27 0.19 -13.70
N VAL A 15 -11.52 -0.07 -14.11
CA VAL A 15 -12.69 0.08 -13.23
C VAL A 15 -12.64 -0.91 -12.07
N ALA A 16 -12.17 -2.14 -12.27
CA ALA A 16 -11.99 -3.12 -11.20
C ALA A 16 -10.93 -2.67 -10.17
N VAL A 17 -9.76 -2.16 -10.62
CA VAL A 17 -8.74 -1.64 -9.69
C VAL A 17 -9.25 -0.40 -8.94
N SER A 18 -9.94 0.52 -9.62
CA SER A 18 -10.56 1.68 -8.95
C SER A 18 -11.67 1.29 -7.97
N LEU A 19 -12.47 0.26 -8.27
CA LEU A 19 -13.49 -0.27 -7.36
C LEU A 19 -12.87 -1.00 -6.16
N VAL A 20 -11.79 -1.76 -6.34
CA VAL A 20 -11.07 -2.42 -5.23
C VAL A 20 -10.38 -1.40 -4.32
N VAL A 21 -9.77 -0.35 -4.88
CA VAL A 21 -9.20 0.74 -4.08
C VAL A 21 -10.30 1.53 -3.38
N ALA A 22 -11.41 1.85 -4.04
CA ALA A 22 -12.52 2.57 -3.43
C ALA A 22 -13.28 1.75 -2.37
N SER A 23 -13.44 0.43 -2.56
CA SER A 23 -14.05 -0.45 -1.56
C SER A 23 -13.10 -0.73 -0.39
N ALA A 24 -11.79 -0.84 -0.61
CA ALA A 24 -10.81 -0.96 0.47
C ALA A 24 -10.70 0.33 1.31
N ILE A 25 -10.86 1.51 0.68
CA ILE A 25 -10.88 2.80 1.40
C ILE A 25 -12.21 3.01 2.15
N ARG A 26 -13.34 2.51 1.62
CA ARG A 26 -14.68 2.63 2.25
C ARG A 26 -15.11 1.42 3.08
N ALA A 27 -14.26 0.43 3.27
CA ALA A 27 -14.49 -0.67 4.20
C ALA A 27 -14.20 -0.24 5.65
N GLU A 28 -14.82 0.87 6.08
CA GLU A 28 -15.25 0.93 7.47
C GLU A 28 -16.22 -0.23 7.66
N PRO A 29 -16.00 -1.14 8.63
CA PRO A 29 -17.00 -2.15 8.93
C PRO A 29 -18.31 -1.42 9.26
N ALA A 30 -19.42 -1.88 8.67
CA ALA A 30 -20.72 -1.36 9.05
C ALA A 30 -20.87 -1.53 10.58
N PRO A 31 -21.26 -0.49 11.33
CA PRO A 31 -21.26 -0.52 12.80
C PRO A 31 -22.45 -1.34 13.31
N ASP A 32 -22.44 -2.64 13.05
CA ASP A 32 -23.50 -3.57 13.43
C ASP A 32 -23.12 -4.34 14.68
N LYS A 33 -23.93 -4.13 15.73
CA LYS A 33 -23.91 -4.79 17.04
C LYS A 33 -22.69 -4.48 17.91
N ARG A 34 -22.70 -3.26 18.48
CA ARG A 34 -22.17 -2.98 19.82
C ARG A 34 -22.67 -4.07 20.78
N LEU A 35 -21.83 -5.05 21.10
CA LEU A 35 -22.16 -6.19 21.97
C LEU A 35 -21.30 -6.07 23.22
N SER A 36 -21.93 -6.20 24.39
CA SER A 36 -21.24 -6.19 25.67
C SER A 36 -20.27 -7.38 25.75
N PRO A 37 -19.02 -7.20 26.22
CA PRO A 37 -17.99 -8.24 26.21
C PRO A 37 -18.09 -9.21 27.39
N LEU A 38 -19.28 -9.42 27.97
CA LEU A 38 -19.51 -10.27 29.14
C LEU A 38 -20.33 -11.54 28.80
N PRO A 39 -19.75 -12.52 28.09
CA PRO A 39 -20.04 -13.93 28.29
C PRO A 39 -19.46 -14.40 29.65
N PRO A 40 -19.77 -15.63 30.13
CA PRO A 40 -19.21 -16.13 31.39
C PRO A 40 -17.67 -16.09 31.40
N PRO A 41 -17.04 -15.95 32.59
CA PRO A 41 -15.59 -15.75 32.73
C PRO A 41 -14.80 -17.02 32.40
N VAL A 42 -14.65 -17.29 31.10
CA VAL A 42 -13.63 -18.21 30.57
C VAL A 42 -12.29 -17.48 30.68
N THR A 43 -11.71 -17.55 31.87
CA THR A 43 -10.43 -16.89 32.16
C THR A 43 -9.34 -17.41 31.22
N ARG A 44 -8.31 -16.60 30.99
CA ARG A 44 -7.12 -16.99 30.21
C ARG A 44 -6.48 -18.29 30.68
N ALA A 45 -6.67 -18.68 31.94
CA ALA A 45 -6.23 -19.95 32.49
C ALA A 45 -6.83 -21.16 31.74
N VAL A 46 -8.11 -21.09 31.32
CA VAL A 46 -8.77 -22.18 30.57
C VAL A 46 -8.11 -22.39 29.20
N TYR A 47 -7.84 -21.29 28.46
CA TYR A 47 -7.14 -21.37 27.18
C TYR A 47 -5.69 -21.86 27.35
N ARG A 48 -5.00 -21.43 28.41
CA ARG A 48 -3.66 -21.92 28.74
C ARG A 48 -3.67 -23.40 29.08
N SER A 49 -4.66 -23.91 29.82
CA SER A 49 -4.81 -25.35 30.11
C SER A 49 -4.91 -26.15 28.83
N HIS A 50 -5.92 -25.88 27.98
CA HIS A 50 -6.09 -26.60 26.72
C HIS A 50 -4.88 -26.47 25.79
N TRP A 51 -4.16 -25.33 25.85
CA TRP A 51 -2.91 -25.16 25.12
C TRP A 51 -1.76 -26.03 25.66
N PHE A 52 -1.64 -26.20 26.98
CA PHE A 52 -0.68 -27.13 27.57
C PHE A 52 -1.04 -28.59 27.25
N ASP A 53 -2.32 -28.96 27.34
CA ASP A 53 -2.81 -30.29 26.95
C ASP A 53 -2.46 -30.60 25.49
N LEU A 54 -2.68 -29.63 24.60
CA LEU A 54 -2.31 -29.67 23.18
C LEU A 54 -0.80 -29.84 22.98
N GLN A 55 0.04 -29.10 23.71
CA GLN A 55 1.50 -29.23 23.59
C GLN A 55 2.03 -30.56 24.19
N SER A 56 1.42 -31.09 25.26
CA SER A 56 1.80 -32.39 25.84
C SER A 56 1.49 -33.53 24.87
N ALA A 57 0.27 -33.56 24.33
CA ALA A 57 -0.13 -34.55 23.34
C ALA A 57 0.76 -34.52 22.08
N LEU A 58 1.17 -33.33 21.63
CA LEU A 58 2.15 -33.18 20.53
C LEU A 58 3.59 -33.52 20.90
N HIS A 59 3.93 -33.60 22.19
CA HIS A 59 5.24 -34.08 22.63
C HIS A 59 5.27 -35.62 22.66
N GLU A 60 4.15 -36.23 23.06
CA GLU A 60 3.89 -37.67 23.14
C GLU A 60 3.53 -38.32 21.79
N ASP A 61 3.54 -37.55 20.69
CA ASP A 61 3.12 -37.94 19.33
C ASP A 61 1.63 -38.38 19.22
N ASP A 62 0.77 -38.13 20.22
CA ASP A 62 -0.68 -38.41 20.17
C ASP A 62 -1.47 -37.29 19.47
N VAL A 63 -1.58 -37.43 18.15
CA VAL A 63 -2.37 -36.53 17.29
C VAL A 63 -3.87 -36.50 17.64
N ARG A 64 -4.44 -37.55 18.24
CA ARG A 64 -5.88 -37.59 18.59
C ARG A 64 -6.16 -36.83 19.88
N ALA A 65 -5.30 -36.97 20.89
CA ALA A 65 -5.36 -36.14 22.09
C ALA A 65 -5.11 -34.66 21.74
N ALA A 66 -4.14 -34.38 20.87
CA ALA A 66 -3.87 -33.03 20.38
C ALA A 66 -5.08 -32.42 19.65
N GLU A 67 -5.70 -33.15 18.73
CA GLU A 67 -6.92 -32.71 18.05
C GLU A 67 -8.07 -32.42 19.03
N THR A 68 -8.25 -33.28 20.04
CA THR A 68 -9.30 -33.13 21.07
C THR A 68 -9.09 -31.87 21.91
N ALA A 69 -7.84 -31.60 22.31
CA ALA A 69 -7.47 -30.39 23.07
C ALA A 69 -7.64 -29.11 22.23
N LEU A 70 -7.24 -29.13 20.95
CA LEU A 70 -7.44 -28.02 20.01
C LEU A 70 -8.93 -27.69 19.83
N GLU A 71 -9.77 -28.70 19.63
CA GLU A 71 -11.21 -28.47 19.53
C GLU A 71 -11.83 -27.95 20.83
N ALA A 72 -11.40 -28.47 21.98
CA ALA A 72 -11.85 -27.99 23.29
C ALA A 72 -11.53 -26.51 23.47
N MET A 73 -10.30 -26.10 23.12
CA MET A 73 -9.86 -24.71 23.12
C MET A 73 -10.73 -23.81 22.23
N ILE A 74 -10.99 -24.24 20.98
CA ILE A 74 -11.82 -23.48 20.03
C ILE A 74 -13.29 -23.40 20.50
N ARG A 75 -13.85 -24.47 21.08
CA ARG A 75 -15.20 -24.48 21.68
C ARG A 75 -15.28 -23.50 22.86
N SER A 76 -14.32 -23.55 23.78
CA SER A 76 -14.27 -22.62 24.93
C SER A 76 -14.15 -21.15 24.47
N ALA A 77 -13.31 -20.87 23.47
CA ALA A 77 -13.16 -19.52 22.93
C ALA A 77 -14.45 -19.01 22.26
N ARG A 78 -15.10 -19.84 21.44
CA ARG A 78 -16.38 -19.50 20.80
C ARG A 78 -17.50 -19.29 21.83
N ALA A 79 -17.54 -20.06 22.91
CA ALA A 79 -18.47 -19.87 24.03
C ALA A 79 -18.24 -18.54 24.77
N ALA A 80 -16.97 -18.12 24.90
CA ALA A 80 -16.59 -16.79 25.39
C ALA A 80 -16.70 -15.68 24.32
N GLY A 81 -17.31 -15.94 23.16
CA GLY A 81 -17.48 -14.97 22.08
C GLY A 81 -16.19 -14.50 21.39
N VAL A 82 -15.03 -15.08 21.73
CA VAL A 82 -13.72 -14.87 21.09
C VAL A 82 -13.74 -15.55 19.73
N ARG A 83 -13.33 -14.85 18.68
CA ARG A 83 -13.34 -15.34 17.30
C ARG A 83 -11.97 -15.83 16.82
N HIS A 84 -10.90 -15.20 17.30
CA HIS A 84 -9.54 -15.37 16.79
C HIS A 84 -8.56 -15.55 17.95
N LEU A 85 -7.94 -16.71 18.08
CA LEU A 85 -6.91 -17.01 19.08
C LEU A 85 -5.52 -16.65 18.51
N THR A 86 -5.36 -15.40 18.07
CA THR A 86 -4.21 -14.95 17.26
C THR A 86 -2.86 -15.19 17.95
N ALA A 87 -2.73 -14.97 19.25
CA ALA A 87 -1.49 -15.28 19.98
C ALA A 87 -1.12 -16.77 19.88
N TYR A 88 -2.08 -17.66 20.08
CA TYR A 88 -1.90 -19.11 20.01
C TYR A 88 -1.69 -19.62 18.57
N SER A 89 -2.32 -18.97 17.59
CA SER A 89 -2.05 -19.22 16.16
C SER A 89 -0.59 -18.92 15.82
N ARG A 90 -0.04 -17.78 16.26
CA ARG A 90 1.39 -17.45 16.07
C ARG A 90 2.32 -18.44 16.75
N THR A 91 2.04 -18.87 17.98
CA THR A 91 2.88 -19.87 18.67
C THR A 91 2.80 -21.23 17.99
N ALA A 92 1.63 -21.63 17.47
CA ALA A 92 1.47 -22.85 16.67
C ALA A 92 2.27 -22.78 15.35
N LEU A 93 2.31 -21.62 14.68
CA LEU A 93 3.18 -21.44 13.50
C LEU A 93 4.65 -21.54 13.85
N GLN A 94 5.07 -20.94 14.97
CA GLN A 94 6.47 -20.96 15.38
C GLN A 94 6.92 -22.37 15.80
N SER A 95 6.07 -23.15 16.46
CA SER A 95 6.38 -24.56 16.79
C SER A 95 6.34 -25.45 15.54
N ALA A 96 5.37 -25.27 14.63
CA ALA A 96 5.30 -25.98 13.36
C ALA A 96 6.56 -25.76 12.50
N ARG A 97 7.02 -24.50 12.38
CA ARG A 97 8.26 -24.14 11.66
C ARG A 97 9.49 -24.83 12.25
N LYS A 98 9.62 -24.90 13.58
CA LYS A 98 10.70 -25.63 14.26
C LYS A 98 10.60 -27.14 14.06
N ALA A 99 9.38 -27.68 13.96
CA ALA A 99 9.16 -29.10 13.75
C ALA A 99 9.43 -29.58 12.31
N GLU A 100 9.50 -28.69 11.31
CA GLU A 100 9.74 -29.09 9.90
C GLU A 100 11.02 -29.90 9.71
N GLU A 101 12.09 -29.58 10.45
CA GLU A 101 13.40 -30.22 10.30
C GLU A 101 13.49 -31.58 10.99
N ALA A 102 12.58 -31.89 11.94
CA ALA A 102 12.68 -33.06 12.81
C ALA A 102 11.47 -34.01 12.74
N ARG A 103 10.24 -33.49 12.58
CA ARG A 103 8.99 -34.26 12.63
C ARG A 103 7.95 -33.66 11.66
N ALA A 104 8.02 -34.01 10.37
CA ALA A 104 7.15 -33.45 9.32
C ALA A 104 5.63 -33.58 9.60
N ALA A 105 5.19 -34.68 10.24
CA ALA A 105 3.78 -34.85 10.64
C ALA A 105 3.33 -33.82 11.69
N HIS A 106 4.20 -33.50 12.66
CA HIS A 106 3.96 -32.50 13.70
C HIS A 106 3.92 -31.09 13.12
N ALA A 107 4.80 -30.79 12.17
CA ALA A 107 4.75 -29.53 11.41
C ALA A 107 3.41 -29.39 10.68
N GLY A 108 2.95 -30.45 9.98
CA GLY A 108 1.67 -30.47 9.28
C GLY A 108 0.48 -30.16 10.20
N PHE A 109 0.36 -30.87 11.33
CA PHE A 109 -0.67 -30.61 12.33
C PHE A 109 -0.57 -29.18 12.90
N GLY A 110 0.63 -28.72 13.27
CA GLY A 110 0.81 -27.38 13.84
C GLY A 110 0.39 -26.25 12.89
N TYR A 111 0.61 -26.41 11.58
CA TYR A 111 0.11 -25.48 10.57
C TYR A 111 -1.42 -25.52 10.41
N ASP A 112 -2.04 -26.70 10.42
CA ASP A 112 -3.50 -26.83 10.35
C ASP A 112 -4.17 -26.31 11.64
N ALA A 113 -3.56 -26.52 12.81
CA ALA A 113 -3.96 -25.94 14.08
C ALA A 113 -3.88 -24.42 14.07
N ALA A 114 -2.79 -23.83 13.56
CA ALA A 114 -2.64 -22.38 13.44
C ALA A 114 -3.75 -21.73 12.59
N VAL A 115 -4.14 -22.36 11.48
CA VAL A 115 -5.23 -21.88 10.60
C VAL A 115 -6.59 -21.98 11.30
N ARG A 116 -6.82 -22.98 12.14
CA ARG A 116 -8.08 -23.15 12.89
C ARG A 116 -8.19 -22.26 14.11
N LEU A 117 -7.07 -21.92 14.74
CA LEU A 117 -6.99 -20.96 15.85
C LEU A 117 -7.25 -19.53 15.37
N ASP A 118 -6.86 -19.19 14.14
CA ASP A 118 -7.16 -17.89 13.54
C ASP A 118 -7.43 -18.03 12.03
N GLU A 119 -8.71 -18.26 11.69
CA GLU A 119 -9.19 -18.44 10.32
C GLU A 119 -8.99 -17.18 9.44
N ALA A 120 -8.77 -16.00 10.03
CA ALA A 120 -8.50 -14.76 9.31
C ALA A 120 -6.99 -14.45 9.15
N SER A 121 -6.11 -15.28 9.72
CA SER A 121 -4.66 -15.11 9.63
C SER A 121 -4.13 -15.49 8.26
N PHE A 122 -3.71 -14.47 7.49
CA PHE A 122 -3.01 -14.69 6.22
C PHE A 122 -1.66 -15.40 6.41
N ASP A 123 -0.92 -15.13 7.48
CA ASP A 123 0.35 -15.82 7.75
C ASP A 123 0.13 -17.32 8.00
N ALA A 124 -0.91 -17.70 8.75
CA ALA A 124 -1.24 -19.10 8.96
C ALA A 124 -1.62 -19.81 7.65
N ALA A 125 -2.53 -19.21 6.88
CA ALA A 125 -3.01 -19.77 5.62
C ALA A 125 -1.88 -19.91 4.58
N SER A 126 -1.04 -18.88 4.44
CA SER A 126 0.09 -18.88 3.50
C SER A 126 1.23 -19.82 3.94
N SER A 127 1.50 -19.91 5.24
CA SER A 127 2.47 -20.86 5.81
C SER A 127 2.09 -22.31 5.53
N ARG A 128 0.82 -22.69 5.74
CA ARG A 128 0.32 -24.06 5.46
C ARG A 128 0.40 -24.44 3.98
N ILE A 129 0.14 -23.47 3.09
CA ILE A 129 0.32 -23.64 1.64
C ILE A 129 1.80 -23.79 1.29
N GLY A 130 2.67 -22.97 1.88
CA GLY A 130 4.13 -23.07 1.71
C GLY A 130 4.68 -24.41 2.16
N PHE A 131 4.20 -24.95 3.29
CA PHE A 131 4.52 -26.30 3.76
C PHE A 131 4.11 -27.37 2.74
N GLY A 132 2.86 -27.31 2.23
CA GLY A 132 2.39 -28.25 1.21
C GLY A 132 3.21 -28.23 -0.09
N PHE A 133 3.73 -27.07 -0.50
CA PHE A 133 4.68 -26.98 -1.61
C PHE A 133 6.06 -27.59 -1.27
N ARG A 134 6.54 -27.46 -0.03
CA ARG A 134 7.81 -28.06 0.42
C ARG A 134 7.74 -29.59 0.53
N THR A 135 6.60 -30.14 0.97
CA THR A 135 6.39 -31.59 1.17
C THR A 135 5.86 -32.33 -0.06
N GLY A 136 5.73 -31.66 -1.21
CA GLY A 136 5.24 -32.26 -2.45
C GLY A 136 3.72 -32.46 -2.51
N GLN A 137 2.95 -31.95 -1.54
CA GLN A 137 1.48 -31.96 -1.49
C GLN A 137 0.85 -30.92 -2.44
N PHE A 138 1.33 -30.82 -3.67
CA PHE A 138 0.97 -29.76 -4.63
C PHE A 138 -0.53 -29.61 -4.83
N ARG A 139 -1.28 -30.71 -4.95
CA ARG A 139 -2.74 -30.69 -5.19
C ARG A 139 -3.51 -30.03 -4.04
N GLU A 140 -3.11 -30.29 -2.81
CA GLU A 140 -3.73 -29.73 -1.61
C GLU A 140 -3.29 -28.27 -1.37
N ALA A 141 -2.02 -27.96 -1.61
CA ALA A 141 -1.53 -26.59 -1.58
C ALA A 141 -2.27 -25.70 -2.58
N LEU A 142 -2.55 -26.21 -3.80
CA LEU A 142 -3.28 -25.48 -4.84
C LEU A 142 -4.77 -25.29 -4.51
N SER A 143 -5.44 -26.29 -3.92
CA SER A 143 -6.86 -26.18 -3.56
C SER A 143 -7.13 -25.21 -2.40
N ARG A 144 -6.14 -24.98 -1.53
CA ARG A 144 -6.20 -23.99 -0.44
C ARG A 144 -5.95 -22.54 -0.89
N LEU A 145 -5.39 -22.30 -2.09
CA LEU A 145 -5.08 -20.95 -2.60
C LEU A 145 -6.28 -19.98 -2.61
N PRO A 146 -7.51 -20.36 -3.06
CA PRO A 146 -8.64 -19.43 -3.07
C PRO A 146 -9.05 -18.99 -1.66
N ALA A 147 -9.01 -19.91 -0.68
CA ALA A 147 -9.31 -19.60 0.71
C ALA A 147 -8.26 -18.65 1.32
N ALA A 148 -6.97 -18.93 1.10
CA ALA A 148 -5.88 -18.05 1.54
C ALA A 148 -5.87 -16.68 0.83
N PHE A 149 -6.42 -16.59 -0.39
CA PHE A 149 -6.64 -15.29 -1.03
C PHE A 149 -7.81 -14.53 -0.38
N GLY A 150 -8.81 -15.24 0.13
CA GLY A 150 -9.86 -14.66 0.98
C GLY A 150 -9.31 -14.06 2.28
N THR A 151 -8.36 -14.73 2.94
CA THR A 151 -7.78 -14.24 4.21
C THR A 151 -6.96 -12.96 4.07
N LEU A 152 -6.46 -12.61 2.88
CA LEU A 152 -5.88 -11.28 2.60
C LEU A 152 -6.84 -10.13 2.92
N PHE A 153 -8.15 -10.36 2.82
CA PHE A 153 -9.20 -9.35 3.06
C PHE A 153 -10.10 -9.66 4.26
N ALA A 154 -9.88 -10.79 4.95
CA ALA A 154 -10.74 -11.25 6.04
C ALA A 154 -10.56 -10.44 7.34
N SER A 155 -9.33 -10.05 7.67
CA SER A 155 -9.07 -9.20 8.84
C SER A 155 -8.78 -7.76 8.45
N ALA A 156 -8.99 -6.83 9.38
CA ALA A 156 -8.47 -5.49 9.32
C ALA A 156 -6.95 -5.58 9.12
N GLU A 157 -6.21 -6.24 10.02
CA GLU A 157 -4.74 -6.38 9.98
C GLU A 157 -4.19 -6.78 8.60
N SER A 158 -4.76 -7.81 7.95
CA SER A 158 -4.36 -8.22 6.60
C SER A 158 -4.68 -7.15 5.56
N ARG A 159 -5.88 -6.54 5.61
CA ARG A 159 -6.27 -5.40 4.75
C ARG A 159 -5.32 -4.21 4.89
N LEU A 160 -4.87 -3.88 6.11
CA LEU A 160 -3.89 -2.80 6.36
C LEU A 160 -2.58 -3.09 5.61
N SER A 161 -2.04 -4.30 5.80
CA SER A 161 -0.75 -4.71 5.23
C SER A 161 -0.78 -4.79 3.70
N VAL A 162 -1.84 -5.37 3.13
CA VAL A 162 -2.03 -5.52 1.68
C VAL A 162 -2.22 -4.15 1.02
N PHE A 163 -3.08 -3.29 1.56
CA PHE A 163 -3.33 -1.95 1.01
C PHE A 163 -2.05 -1.10 1.03
N SER A 164 -1.35 -1.09 2.17
CA SER A 164 -0.06 -0.40 2.34
C SER A 164 0.95 -0.80 1.28
N SER A 165 1.20 -2.11 1.18
CA SER A 165 2.18 -2.69 0.26
C SER A 165 1.82 -2.43 -1.20
N LEU A 166 0.54 -2.54 -1.56
CA LEU A 166 0.05 -2.25 -2.91
C LEU A 166 0.20 -0.78 -3.28
N MET A 167 -0.12 0.15 -2.38
CA MET A 167 -0.01 1.58 -2.65
C MET A 167 1.45 2.02 -2.83
N ILE A 168 2.37 1.46 -2.04
CA ILE A 168 3.82 1.68 -2.21
C ILE A 168 4.32 1.06 -3.54
N ALA A 169 3.90 -0.15 -3.88
CA ALA A 169 4.23 -0.80 -5.16
C ALA A 169 3.74 0.01 -6.36
N VAL A 170 2.52 0.56 -6.29
CA VAL A 170 1.95 1.46 -7.30
C VAL A 170 2.74 2.77 -7.42
N ALA A 171 3.14 3.39 -6.30
CA ALA A 171 4.01 4.58 -6.30
C ALA A 171 5.36 4.31 -6.98
N ILE A 172 6.04 3.22 -6.64
CA ILE A 172 7.31 2.81 -7.25
C ILE A 172 7.12 2.55 -8.75
N ALA A 173 6.05 1.85 -9.13
CA ALA A 173 5.75 1.52 -10.53
C ALA A 173 5.47 2.75 -11.39
N ILE A 174 4.74 3.72 -10.86
CA ILE A 174 4.46 5.00 -11.52
C ILE A 174 5.76 5.81 -11.65
N ALA A 175 6.57 5.90 -10.59
CA ALA A 175 7.84 6.61 -10.62
C ALA A 175 8.83 6.01 -11.64
N ALA A 176 9.03 4.69 -11.61
CA ALA A 176 9.89 3.97 -12.54
C ALA A 176 9.36 4.08 -13.99
N GLY A 177 8.03 3.99 -14.18
CA GLY A 177 7.39 4.20 -15.47
C GLY A 177 7.57 5.63 -16.02
N ALA A 178 7.51 6.64 -15.15
CA ALA A 178 7.73 8.04 -15.50
C ALA A 178 9.19 8.29 -15.93
N VAL A 179 10.16 7.81 -15.15
CA VAL A 179 11.60 7.87 -15.49
C VAL A 179 11.88 7.15 -16.80
N ALA A 180 11.36 5.93 -16.98
CA ALA A 180 11.52 5.16 -18.21
C ALA A 180 10.87 5.84 -19.43
N ALA A 181 9.75 6.55 -19.27
CA ALA A 181 9.13 7.32 -20.34
C ALA A 181 9.95 8.55 -20.75
N ILE A 182 10.53 9.28 -19.79
CA ILE A 182 11.45 10.39 -20.05
C ILE A 182 12.67 9.89 -20.84
N LEU A 183 13.29 8.79 -20.38
CA LEU A 183 14.41 8.14 -21.06
C LEU A 183 14.04 7.63 -22.46
N GLY A 184 12.86 7.02 -22.62
CA GLY A 184 12.36 6.52 -23.90
C GLY A 184 12.15 7.61 -24.94
N LEU A 185 11.54 8.74 -24.54
CA LEU A 185 11.40 9.91 -25.40
C LEU A 185 12.76 10.54 -25.70
N PHE A 186 13.65 10.66 -24.71
CA PHE A 186 15.01 11.15 -24.92
C PHE A 186 15.77 10.32 -25.96
N LEU A 187 15.80 8.99 -25.83
CA LEU A 187 16.45 8.10 -26.79
C LEU A 187 15.79 8.13 -28.18
N THR A 188 14.47 8.33 -28.24
CA THR A 188 13.72 8.48 -29.50
C THR A 188 14.13 9.75 -30.25
N TYR A 189 14.30 10.86 -29.53
CA TYR A 189 14.60 12.18 -30.11
C TYR A 189 16.08 12.57 -30.11
N PHE A 190 16.95 11.79 -29.45
CA PHE A 190 18.37 12.05 -29.24
C PHE A 190 19.09 12.54 -30.51
N ARG A 191 18.85 11.89 -31.67
CA ARG A 191 19.52 12.24 -32.93
C ARG A 191 19.13 13.62 -33.49
N ARG A 192 17.92 14.09 -33.20
CA ARG A 192 17.43 15.43 -33.61
C ARG A 192 17.97 16.48 -32.67
N LEU A 193 17.86 16.21 -31.36
CA LEU A 193 18.44 17.05 -30.30
C LEU A 193 19.95 17.24 -30.49
N TRP A 194 20.69 16.15 -30.73
CA TRP A 194 22.13 16.16 -30.95
C TRP A 194 22.54 17.04 -32.13
N HIS A 195 21.81 16.96 -33.25
CA HIS A 195 22.11 17.79 -34.42
C HIS A 195 21.94 19.29 -34.11
N ASP A 196 20.87 19.68 -33.41
CA ASP A 196 20.67 21.08 -33.03
C ASP A 196 21.68 21.55 -31.97
N LEU A 197 22.18 20.67 -31.09
CA LEU A 197 23.24 20.99 -30.12
C LEU A 197 24.62 21.16 -30.80
N ASP A 198 24.99 20.26 -31.71
CA ASP A 198 26.24 20.32 -32.49
C ASP A 198 26.26 21.53 -33.46
N GLU A 199 25.12 21.84 -34.09
CA GLU A 199 24.95 23.07 -34.90
C GLU A 199 25.04 24.34 -34.03
N LEU A 200 24.48 24.33 -32.81
CA LEU A 200 24.56 25.47 -31.89
C LEU A 200 25.99 25.66 -31.33
N ALA A 201 26.72 24.58 -31.08
CA ALA A 201 28.10 24.59 -30.60
C ALA A 201 29.12 24.96 -31.70
N SER A 202 28.92 24.48 -32.93
CA SER A 202 29.84 24.68 -34.06
C SER A 202 29.83 26.10 -34.64
N ARG A 203 28.76 26.88 -34.42
CA ARG A 203 28.67 28.29 -34.87
C ARG A 203 29.70 29.21 -34.19
N PRO A 204 29.78 29.30 -32.84
CA PRO A 204 30.77 30.14 -32.18
C PRO A 204 32.17 29.52 -32.09
N PHE A 205 32.31 28.19 -31.95
CA PHE A 205 33.62 27.56 -31.64
C PHE A 205 34.18 26.67 -32.77
N GLY A 206 33.51 26.62 -33.92
CA GLY A 206 33.91 25.78 -35.05
C GLY A 206 33.71 24.26 -34.83
N ARG A 207 33.91 23.48 -35.90
CA ARG A 207 33.58 22.04 -35.92
C ARG A 207 34.50 21.14 -35.08
N ARG A 208 35.68 21.60 -34.66
CA ARG A 208 36.60 20.80 -33.83
C ARG A 208 36.15 20.78 -32.36
N ALA A 209 35.57 21.86 -31.87
CA ALA A 209 35.11 22.00 -30.48
C ALA A 209 33.60 21.70 -30.30
N SER A 210 32.84 21.50 -31.39
CA SER A 210 31.38 21.35 -31.31
C SER A 210 30.93 20.09 -30.57
N THR A 211 31.55 18.93 -30.85
CA THR A 211 31.26 17.65 -30.19
C THR A 211 31.44 17.70 -28.66
N PRO A 212 32.60 18.11 -28.10
CA PRO A 212 32.77 18.17 -26.64
C PRO A 212 31.85 19.22 -25.99
N LEU A 213 31.61 20.36 -26.64
CA LEU A 213 30.69 21.36 -26.11
C LEU A 213 29.23 20.89 -26.14
N ALA A 214 28.81 20.14 -27.17
CA ALA A 214 27.48 19.52 -27.24
C ALA A 214 27.30 18.44 -26.16
N LEU A 215 28.35 17.66 -25.82
CA LEU A 215 28.34 16.74 -24.68
C LEU A 215 28.18 17.51 -23.35
N LEU A 216 28.94 18.58 -23.16
CA LEU A 216 28.89 19.39 -21.94
C LEU A 216 27.51 20.04 -21.75
N LEU A 217 26.91 20.56 -22.84
CA LEU A 217 25.53 21.05 -22.83
C LEU A 217 24.52 19.94 -22.50
N LEU A 218 24.70 18.72 -23.02
CA LEU A 218 23.79 17.60 -22.75
C LEU A 218 23.86 17.08 -21.30
N MET A 219 25.04 17.16 -20.68
CA MET A 219 25.32 16.73 -19.31
C MET A 219 25.27 17.89 -18.29
N LEU A 220 24.86 19.09 -18.71
CA LEU A 220 24.99 20.33 -17.94
C LEU A 220 24.62 20.21 -16.45
N PRO A 221 23.48 19.58 -16.04
CA PRO A 221 23.09 19.48 -14.62
C PRO A 221 24.06 18.70 -13.73
N VAL A 222 24.85 17.77 -14.31
CA VAL A 222 25.81 16.93 -13.56
C VAL A 222 26.93 17.79 -12.95
N PHE A 223 27.30 18.88 -13.63
CA PHE A 223 28.38 19.78 -13.19
C PHE A 223 27.97 20.78 -12.09
N PHE A 224 26.67 20.93 -11.82
CA PHE A 224 26.14 21.89 -10.82
C PHE A 224 25.69 21.22 -9.51
N THR A 225 26.29 20.10 -9.13
CA THR A 225 26.05 19.35 -7.86
C THR A 225 24.62 18.86 -7.58
N PHE A 226 23.64 19.17 -8.44
CA PHE A 226 22.23 18.80 -8.26
C PHE A 226 21.96 17.27 -8.25
N GLY A 227 22.92 16.45 -8.71
CA GLY A 227 22.81 14.99 -8.72
C GLY A 227 22.01 14.44 -9.92
N PRO A 228 21.98 13.10 -10.08
CA PRO A 228 21.55 12.47 -11.33
C PRO A 228 20.05 12.63 -11.66
N ALA A 229 19.19 12.88 -10.65
CA ALA A 229 17.76 13.05 -10.87
C ALA A 229 17.44 14.29 -11.75
N TRP A 230 18.20 15.37 -11.60
CA TRP A 230 17.99 16.60 -12.37
C TRP A 230 18.35 16.48 -13.85
N LEU A 231 19.19 15.50 -14.21
CA LEU A 231 19.51 15.19 -15.59
C LEU A 231 18.27 14.69 -16.36
N LEU A 232 17.38 13.93 -15.71
CA LEU A 232 16.11 13.47 -16.28
C LEU A 232 15.17 14.64 -16.57
N PHE A 233 15.02 15.55 -15.61
CA PHE A 233 14.22 16.77 -15.75
C PHE A 233 14.75 17.68 -16.87
N TYR A 234 16.07 17.87 -16.93
CA TYR A 234 16.72 18.63 -18.00
C TYR A 234 16.49 18.00 -19.39
N TRP A 235 16.62 16.68 -19.51
CA TRP A 235 16.32 15.97 -20.76
C TRP A 235 14.84 16.06 -21.15
N ALA A 236 13.91 16.07 -20.19
CA ALA A 236 12.50 16.33 -20.46
C ALA A 236 12.28 17.72 -21.09
N VAL A 237 12.92 18.78 -20.57
CA VAL A 237 12.90 20.13 -21.19
C VAL A 237 13.45 20.10 -22.62
N LEU A 238 14.63 19.50 -22.81
CA LEU A 238 15.29 19.47 -24.12
C LEU A 238 14.47 18.73 -25.19
N VAL A 239 13.75 17.67 -24.81
CA VAL A 239 13.00 16.81 -25.74
C VAL A 239 11.60 17.33 -26.04
N TYR A 240 10.98 18.08 -25.13
CA TYR A 240 9.60 18.58 -25.26
C TYR A 240 9.28 19.29 -26.59
N PRO A 241 10.16 20.13 -27.19
CA PRO A 241 9.86 20.76 -28.47
C PRO A 241 9.73 19.78 -29.65
N TYR A 242 10.47 18.66 -29.61
CA TYR A 242 10.48 17.65 -30.68
C TYR A 242 9.33 16.64 -30.57
N SER A 243 8.74 16.48 -29.39
CA SER A 243 7.73 15.46 -29.11
C SER A 243 6.34 15.83 -29.65
N LEU A 244 5.60 14.80 -30.05
CA LEU A 244 4.24 14.87 -30.59
C LEU A 244 3.20 15.17 -29.49
N ARG A 245 1.98 15.58 -29.87
CA ARG A 245 0.91 15.92 -28.90
C ARG A 245 0.67 14.82 -27.84
N GLY A 246 0.56 13.56 -28.24
CA GLY A 246 0.37 12.43 -27.32
C GLY A 246 1.58 12.15 -26.42
N GLU A 247 2.79 12.45 -26.90
CA GLU A 247 4.03 12.28 -26.14
C GLU A 247 4.21 13.40 -25.12
N ARG A 248 3.84 14.63 -25.46
CA ARG A 248 3.76 15.76 -24.52
C ARG A 248 2.79 15.49 -23.38
N LEU A 249 1.66 14.85 -23.66
CA LEU A 249 0.70 14.44 -22.63
C LEU A 249 1.27 13.36 -21.70
N VAL A 250 1.97 12.36 -22.25
CA VAL A 250 2.66 11.35 -21.41
C VAL A 250 3.82 11.97 -20.61
N LEU A 251 4.58 12.88 -21.20
CA LEU A 251 5.69 13.57 -20.52
C LEU A 251 5.18 14.50 -19.40
N ALA A 252 4.11 15.27 -19.66
CA ALA A 252 3.46 16.08 -18.64
C ALA A 252 2.85 15.20 -17.53
N GLY A 253 2.15 14.12 -17.88
CA GLY A 253 1.62 13.16 -16.91
C GLY A 253 2.70 12.50 -16.05
N ALA A 254 3.85 12.15 -16.64
CA ALA A 254 5.00 11.62 -15.93
C ALA A 254 5.60 12.64 -14.93
N LEU A 255 5.72 13.91 -15.32
CA LEU A 255 6.19 14.98 -14.43
C LEU A 255 5.17 15.27 -13.31
N LEU A 256 3.88 15.36 -13.63
CA LEU A 256 2.80 15.52 -12.63
C LEU A 256 2.82 14.39 -11.61
N ALA A 257 2.96 13.15 -12.06
CA ALA A 257 3.03 11.98 -11.19
C ALA A 257 4.26 12.02 -10.27
N LEU A 258 5.43 12.42 -10.79
CA LEU A 258 6.65 12.59 -9.97
C LEU A 258 6.54 13.74 -8.96
N GLY A 259 5.88 14.84 -9.32
CA GLY A 259 5.70 16.01 -8.43
C GLY A 259 4.70 15.77 -7.30
N LEU A 260 3.70 14.91 -7.52
CA LEU A 260 2.73 14.49 -6.50
C LEU A 260 3.19 13.28 -5.67
N LEU A 261 4.24 12.57 -6.11
CA LEU A 261 4.73 11.36 -5.47
C LEU A 261 5.11 11.56 -3.98
N PRO A 262 5.81 12.64 -3.57
CA PRO A 262 6.17 12.83 -2.15
C PRO A 262 4.93 13.00 -1.26
N LEU A 263 3.92 13.75 -1.72
CA LEU A 263 2.66 13.95 -1.00
C LEU A 263 1.88 12.63 -0.88
N PHE A 264 1.85 11.82 -1.93
CA PHE A 264 1.24 10.49 -1.91
C PHE A 264 1.95 9.56 -0.91
N VAL A 265 3.27 9.48 -0.96
CA VAL A 265 4.07 8.62 -0.08
C VAL A 265 3.92 9.02 1.39
N ASP A 266 3.96 10.31 1.72
CA ASP A 266 3.75 10.79 3.09
C ASP A 266 2.31 10.58 3.58
N THR A 267 1.30 10.71 2.69
CA THR A 267 -0.10 10.38 3.03
C THR A 267 -0.24 8.89 3.38
N VAL A 268 0.34 8.00 2.57
CA VAL A 268 0.36 6.55 2.85
C VAL A 268 1.17 6.25 4.11
N ALA A 269 2.29 6.94 4.34
CA ALA A 269 3.10 6.78 5.55
C ALA A 269 2.36 7.19 6.83
N ARG A 270 1.68 8.35 6.83
CA ARG A 270 0.83 8.79 7.95
C ARG A 270 -0.26 7.78 8.27
N GLU A 271 -0.98 7.33 7.25
CA GLU A 271 -2.06 6.34 7.39
C GLU A 271 -1.53 5.00 7.94
N ASN A 272 -0.37 4.54 7.46
CA ASN A 272 0.31 3.35 7.97
C ASN A 272 0.72 3.48 9.44
N LEU A 273 1.24 4.64 9.84
CA LEU A 273 1.71 4.88 11.20
C LEU A 273 0.54 4.99 12.19
N ILE A 274 -0.57 5.61 11.80
CA ILE A 274 -1.82 5.59 12.59
C ILE A 274 -2.29 4.15 12.81
N ARG A 275 -2.38 3.37 11.72
CA ARG A 275 -2.84 1.97 11.71
C ARG A 275 -1.92 0.99 12.46
N ARG A 276 -0.67 1.39 12.75
CA ARG A 276 0.31 0.63 13.55
C ARG A 276 0.38 1.06 15.01
N SER A 277 -0.35 2.11 15.41
CA SER A 277 -0.40 2.55 16.81
C SER A 277 -1.02 1.47 17.69
N PRO A 278 -0.46 1.14 18.87
CA PRO A 278 -1.05 0.19 19.81
C PRO A 278 -2.49 0.54 20.21
N LEU A 279 -2.86 1.83 20.27
CA LEU A 279 -4.24 2.27 20.49
C LEU A 279 -5.20 1.84 19.37
N TYR A 280 -4.75 1.93 18.12
CA TYR A 280 -5.56 1.54 16.95
C TYR A 280 -5.64 0.02 16.84
N LEU A 281 -4.54 -0.69 17.09
CA LEU A 281 -4.50 -2.15 17.12
C LEU A 281 -5.38 -2.72 18.24
N ALA A 282 -5.45 -2.07 19.41
CA ALA A 282 -6.35 -2.46 20.49
C ALA A 282 -7.83 -2.28 20.12
N ALA A 283 -8.18 -1.19 19.44
CA ALA A 283 -9.54 -1.00 18.92
C ALA A 283 -9.91 -2.11 17.91
N VAL A 284 -9.00 -2.45 17.00
CA VAL A 284 -9.16 -3.57 16.06
C VAL A 284 -9.29 -4.92 16.76
N ASP A 285 -8.47 -5.20 17.79
CA ASP A 285 -8.48 -6.45 18.55
C ASP A 285 -9.78 -6.64 19.34
N LEU A 286 -10.29 -5.57 19.96
CA LEU A 286 -11.58 -5.55 20.65
C LEU A 286 -12.76 -5.73 19.69
N GLU A 287 -12.74 -5.09 18.51
CA GLU A 287 -13.81 -5.20 17.52
C GLU A 287 -13.83 -6.57 16.82
N GLU A 288 -12.67 -7.09 16.41
CA GLU A 288 -12.56 -8.42 15.79
C GLU A 288 -12.69 -9.56 16.82
N ARG A 289 -12.63 -9.25 18.12
CA ARG A 289 -12.65 -10.21 19.24
C ARG A 289 -11.52 -11.22 19.15
N ARG A 290 -10.33 -10.68 18.99
CA ARG A 290 -9.06 -11.40 19.02
C ARG A 290 -8.58 -11.57 20.45
N GLU A 291 -7.84 -12.65 20.69
CA GLU A 291 -7.06 -12.84 21.90
C GLU A 291 -5.56 -12.72 21.55
N ASP A 292 -5.05 -11.49 21.65
CA ASP A 292 -3.65 -11.14 21.44
C ASP A 292 -3.07 -10.40 22.66
N SER A 293 -2.27 -11.10 23.47
CA SER A 293 -1.57 -10.46 24.60
C SER A 293 -0.58 -9.39 24.16
N SER A 294 -0.03 -9.47 22.94
CA SER A 294 1.06 -8.58 22.52
C SER A 294 0.62 -7.12 22.31
N VAL A 295 -0.68 -6.88 22.13
CA VAL A 295 -1.27 -5.53 22.12
C VAL A 295 -1.40 -4.99 23.55
N GLU A 296 -1.84 -5.82 24.49
CA GLU A 296 -1.94 -5.48 25.91
C GLU A 296 -0.55 -5.24 26.54
N ASP A 297 0.45 -6.05 26.18
CA ASP A 297 1.85 -5.88 26.59
C ASP A 297 2.41 -4.53 26.09
N ALA A 298 2.12 -4.19 24.82
CA ALA A 298 2.49 -2.90 24.23
C ALA A 298 1.81 -1.73 24.96
N LEU A 299 0.49 -1.79 25.21
CA LEU A 299 -0.22 -0.78 26.00
C LEU A 299 0.33 -0.66 27.42
N SER A 300 0.66 -1.78 28.06
CA SER A 300 1.25 -1.80 29.42
C SER A 300 2.61 -1.11 29.45
N SER A 301 3.46 -1.30 28.42
CA SER A 301 4.73 -0.58 28.30
C SER A 301 4.55 0.94 28.13
N ILE A 302 3.52 1.36 27.39
CA ILE A 302 3.19 2.78 27.21
C ILE A 302 2.67 3.37 28.53
N ALA A 303 1.81 2.65 29.24
CA ALA A 303 1.26 3.08 30.52
C ALA A 303 2.36 3.26 31.60
N ALA A 304 3.41 2.44 31.55
CA ALA A 304 4.57 2.56 32.43
C ALA A 304 5.46 3.78 32.09
N GLY A 305 5.61 4.13 30.81
CA GLY A 305 6.41 5.30 30.37
C GLY A 305 5.65 6.63 30.40
N THR A 306 4.33 6.60 30.26
CA THR A 306 3.44 7.77 30.15
C THR A 306 2.11 7.49 30.87
N PRO A 307 2.07 7.67 32.22
CA PRO A 307 0.93 7.28 33.04
C PRO A 307 -0.26 8.26 32.94
N ASP A 308 -0.08 9.41 32.29
CA ASP A 308 -1.07 10.47 32.03
C ASP A 308 -2.03 10.16 30.88
N GLN A 309 -1.88 9.01 30.21
CA GLN A 309 -2.65 8.69 29.01
C GLN A 309 -3.94 7.91 29.33
N SER A 310 -5.05 8.62 29.51
CA SER A 310 -6.36 8.03 29.82
C SER A 310 -6.76 6.90 28.86
N ASP A 311 -6.71 7.09 27.53
CA ASP A 311 -7.13 6.03 26.57
C ASP A 311 -6.32 4.72 26.72
N VAL A 312 -5.06 4.79 27.19
CA VAL A 312 -4.23 3.58 27.39
C VAL A 312 -4.72 2.80 28.61
N TRP A 313 -4.96 3.49 29.73
CA TRP A 313 -5.56 2.88 30.91
C TRP A 313 -6.97 2.36 30.65
N PHE A 314 -7.77 3.09 29.87
CA PHE A 314 -9.10 2.68 29.44
C PHE A 314 -9.07 1.37 28.63
N LEU A 315 -8.18 1.27 27.65
CA LEU A 315 -8.01 0.04 26.86
C LEU A 315 -7.48 -1.13 27.71
N LEU A 316 -6.52 -0.88 28.60
CA LEU A 316 -6.03 -1.89 29.55
C LEU A 316 -7.14 -2.39 30.49
N ALA A 317 -8.04 -1.50 30.90
CA ALA A 317 -9.21 -1.86 31.68
C ALA A 317 -10.19 -2.74 30.90
N MET A 318 -10.46 -2.42 29.63
CA MET A 318 -11.27 -3.27 28.74
C MET A 318 -10.65 -4.66 28.51
N TYR A 319 -9.32 -4.76 28.40
CA TYR A 319 -8.62 -6.05 28.35
C TYR A 319 -8.77 -6.85 29.64
N ALA A 320 -8.62 -6.21 30.80
CA ALA A 320 -8.80 -6.85 32.10
C ALA A 320 -10.25 -7.34 32.28
N GLU A 321 -11.25 -6.49 31.98
CA GLU A 321 -12.68 -6.80 31.97
C GLU A 321 -12.99 -8.02 31.09
N ARG A 322 -12.51 -8.04 29.83
CA ARG A 322 -12.66 -9.18 28.91
C ARG A 322 -12.04 -10.48 29.44
N SER A 323 -10.98 -10.38 30.26
CA SER A 323 -10.31 -11.53 30.87
C SER A 323 -10.94 -12.02 32.19
N GLY A 324 -11.94 -11.29 32.71
CA GLY A 324 -12.58 -11.54 34.01
C GLY A 324 -11.80 -11.01 35.22
N ASP A 325 -10.73 -10.24 35.00
CA ASP A 325 -9.92 -9.62 36.06
C ASP A 325 -10.52 -8.27 36.46
N TYR A 326 -11.67 -8.32 37.14
CA TYR A 326 -12.40 -7.14 37.57
C TYR A 326 -11.62 -6.21 38.52
N PRO A 327 -10.81 -6.69 39.48
CA PRO A 327 -9.97 -5.82 40.31
C PRO A 327 -8.96 -5.02 39.47
N ARG A 328 -8.30 -5.64 38.48
CA ARG A 328 -7.40 -4.93 37.55
C ARG A 328 -8.15 -4.02 36.59
N ALA A 329 -9.37 -4.37 36.19
CA ALA A 329 -10.23 -3.51 35.39
C ALA A 329 -10.60 -2.23 36.15
N GLN A 330 -11.07 -2.32 37.39
CA GLN A 330 -11.41 -1.16 38.23
C GLN A 330 -10.19 -0.27 38.52
N ALA A 331 -9.03 -0.86 38.82
CA ALA A 331 -7.80 -0.11 39.03
C ALA A 331 -7.38 0.65 37.75
N SER A 332 -7.47 0.01 36.59
CA SER A 332 -7.17 0.62 35.29
C SER A 332 -8.19 1.71 34.92
N TYR A 333 -9.49 1.48 35.06
CA TYR A 333 -10.51 2.53 34.82
C TYR A 333 -10.33 3.71 35.78
N THR A 334 -9.97 3.47 37.04
CA THR A 334 -9.70 4.55 38.01
C THR A 334 -8.48 5.39 37.59
N ARG A 335 -7.44 4.79 37.03
CA ARG A 335 -6.32 5.54 36.42
C ARG A 335 -6.72 6.31 35.17
N ALA A 336 -7.61 5.76 34.34
CA ALA A 336 -8.17 6.48 33.20
C ALA A 336 -8.95 7.73 33.63
N ILE A 337 -9.80 7.60 34.66
CA ILE A 337 -10.55 8.72 35.27
C ILE A 337 -9.60 9.77 35.89
N GLN A 338 -8.53 9.35 36.56
CA GLN A 338 -7.53 10.28 37.10
C GLN A 338 -6.77 11.05 36.01
N ALA A 339 -6.56 10.43 34.85
CA ALA A 339 -5.86 11.03 33.71
C ALA A 339 -6.76 11.94 32.84
N ASP A 340 -8.04 11.58 32.65
CA ASP A 340 -9.05 12.41 31.99
C ASP A 340 -10.38 12.34 32.77
N PRO A 341 -10.59 13.24 33.76
CA PRO A 341 -11.80 13.24 34.58
C PRO A 341 -13.09 13.56 33.83
N LYS A 342 -13.01 13.92 32.53
CA LYS A 342 -14.17 14.19 31.68
C LYS A 342 -14.54 13.02 30.78
N ASP A 343 -13.74 11.95 30.77
CA ASP A 343 -14.01 10.78 29.94
C ASP A 343 -15.13 9.92 30.53
N TYR A 344 -16.38 10.27 30.20
CA TYR A 344 -17.58 9.56 30.64
C TYR A 344 -17.49 8.04 30.41
N ARG A 345 -16.75 7.59 29.39
CA ARG A 345 -16.63 6.18 29.02
C ARG A 345 -16.01 5.37 30.15
N ALA A 346 -14.99 5.92 30.81
CA ALA A 346 -14.28 5.27 31.90
C ALA A 346 -15.18 5.11 33.14
N PHE A 347 -16.03 6.09 33.42
CA PHE A 347 -17.07 5.98 34.44
C PHE A 347 -18.12 4.92 34.09
N VAL A 348 -18.70 4.94 32.87
CA VAL A 348 -19.68 3.93 32.43
C VAL A 348 -19.13 2.51 32.61
N ASN A 349 -17.90 2.26 32.16
CA ASN A 349 -17.36 0.90 32.22
C ASN A 349 -16.88 0.50 33.62
N ARG A 350 -16.39 1.43 34.46
CA ARG A 350 -16.15 1.13 35.89
C ARG A 350 -17.46 0.78 36.61
N GLY A 351 -18.52 1.55 36.34
CA GLY A 351 -19.86 1.27 36.85
C GLY A 351 -20.38 -0.10 36.40
N ASN A 352 -20.11 -0.51 35.15
CA ASN A 352 -20.44 -1.86 34.67
C ASN A 352 -19.72 -2.97 35.44
N VAL A 353 -18.42 -2.79 35.73
CA VAL A 353 -17.66 -3.77 36.52
C VAL A 353 -18.20 -3.86 37.95
N ARG A 354 -18.44 -2.71 38.60
CA ARG A 354 -19.05 -2.65 39.94
C ARG A 354 -20.44 -3.27 39.99
N PHE A 355 -21.27 -3.02 38.98
CA PHE A 355 -22.60 -3.63 38.84
C PHE A 355 -22.52 -5.16 38.75
N VAL A 356 -21.53 -5.72 38.05
CA VAL A 356 -21.31 -7.17 37.94
C VAL A 356 -20.79 -7.78 39.25
N GLU A 357 -20.01 -7.03 40.03
CA GLU A 357 -19.59 -7.43 41.39
C GLU A 357 -20.70 -7.25 42.46
N GLY A 358 -21.81 -6.60 42.12
CA GLY A 358 -22.93 -6.32 43.04
C GLY A 358 -22.83 -5.00 43.82
N ASP A 359 -21.80 -4.18 43.57
CA ASP A 359 -21.72 -2.81 44.08
C ASP A 359 -22.61 -1.87 43.26
N TYR A 360 -23.93 -1.99 43.46
CA TYR A 360 -24.90 -1.16 42.76
C TYR A 360 -24.84 0.32 43.19
N ALA A 361 -24.39 0.62 44.41
CA ALA A 361 -24.24 1.98 44.91
C ALA A 361 -23.09 2.71 44.18
N GLY A 362 -21.89 2.13 44.18
CA GLY A 362 -20.75 2.67 43.44
C GLY A 362 -20.95 2.66 41.92
N ALA A 363 -21.77 1.73 41.39
CA ALA A 363 -22.20 1.78 40.00
C ALA A 363 -23.13 2.98 39.70
N ILE A 364 -24.10 3.28 40.57
CA ILE A 364 -24.97 4.46 40.44
C ILE A 364 -24.14 5.75 40.45
N GLU A 365 -23.20 5.90 41.39
CA GLU A 365 -22.29 7.06 41.45
C GLU A 365 -21.53 7.26 40.14
N ASP A 366 -20.98 6.18 39.59
CA ASP A 366 -20.24 6.19 38.32
C ASP A 366 -21.14 6.53 37.12
N TYR A 367 -22.33 5.95 37.01
CA TYR A 367 -23.24 6.28 35.91
C TYR A 367 -23.80 7.70 36.00
N GLU A 368 -23.99 8.24 37.20
CA GLU A 368 -24.37 9.64 37.38
C GLU A 368 -23.24 10.59 37.00
N GLU A 369 -21.98 10.28 37.33
CA GLU A 369 -20.83 11.07 36.90
C GLU A 369 -20.61 10.99 35.38
N ALA A 370 -20.82 9.82 34.78
CA ALA A 370 -20.85 9.69 33.32
C ALA A 370 -21.92 10.58 32.67
N ALA A 371 -23.15 10.55 33.20
CA ALA A 371 -24.26 11.35 32.71
C ALA A 371 -24.08 12.87 32.94
N ARG A 372 -23.31 13.28 33.96
CA ARG A 372 -22.89 14.67 34.17
C ARG A 372 -21.86 15.13 33.13
N ASN A 373 -20.88 14.28 32.81
CA ASN A 373 -19.80 14.62 31.87
C ASN A 373 -20.23 14.57 30.41
N GLU A 374 -21.12 13.64 30.03
CA GLU A 374 -21.69 13.57 28.68
C GLU A 374 -23.23 13.40 28.72
N PRO A 375 -23.99 14.51 28.70
CA PRO A 375 -25.46 14.48 28.71
C PRO A 375 -26.11 13.82 27.48
N GLN A 376 -25.36 13.50 26.42
CA GLN A 376 -25.83 12.73 25.26
C GLN A 376 -25.43 11.24 25.31
N ALA A 377 -24.84 10.74 26.40
CA ALA A 377 -24.50 9.33 26.58
C ALA A 377 -25.73 8.50 26.95
N ALA A 378 -26.49 8.04 25.95
CA ALA A 378 -27.67 7.19 26.16
C ALA A 378 -27.37 5.94 27.00
N GLU A 379 -26.18 5.35 26.85
CA GLU A 379 -25.71 4.20 27.63
C GLU A 379 -25.57 4.50 29.12
N ALA A 380 -25.14 5.70 29.51
CA ALA A 380 -24.99 6.10 30.91
C ALA A 380 -26.36 6.15 31.61
N PHE A 381 -27.34 6.82 30.99
CA PHE A 381 -28.71 6.89 31.50
C PHE A 381 -29.42 5.53 31.49
N TYR A 382 -29.17 4.70 30.48
CA TYR A 382 -29.74 3.35 30.40
C TYR A 382 -29.22 2.47 31.54
N ASN A 383 -27.91 2.44 31.76
CA ASN A 383 -27.30 1.66 32.84
C ASN A 383 -27.67 2.19 34.22
N LEU A 384 -27.73 3.51 34.40
CA LEU A 384 -28.24 4.13 35.63
C LEU A 384 -29.66 3.66 35.96
N SER A 385 -30.52 3.53 34.94
CA SER A 385 -31.88 3.00 35.14
C SER A 385 -31.89 1.54 35.60
N ILE A 386 -30.93 0.73 35.14
CA ILE A 386 -30.78 -0.67 35.55
C ILE A 386 -30.25 -0.74 36.98
N ALA A 387 -29.18 -0.02 37.30
CA ALA A 387 -28.60 -0.01 38.65
C ALA A 387 -29.59 0.48 39.71
N ARG A 388 -30.35 1.54 39.40
CA ARG A 388 -31.45 2.01 40.26
C ARG A 388 -32.57 0.98 40.46
N SER A 389 -32.82 0.12 39.47
CA SER A 389 -33.81 -0.95 39.58
C SER A 389 -33.37 -2.08 40.53
N GLU A 390 -32.08 -2.39 40.60
CA GLU A 390 -31.54 -3.40 41.54
C GLU A 390 -31.53 -2.91 43.00
N VAL A 391 -31.52 -1.59 43.23
CA VAL A 391 -31.70 -0.97 44.56
C VAL A 391 -33.13 -0.49 44.84
N TYR A 392 -34.10 -0.89 44.01
CA TYR A 392 -35.53 -0.56 44.14
C TYR A 392 -35.90 0.94 44.07
N ASP A 393 -35.02 1.81 43.54
CA ASP A 393 -35.36 3.20 43.21
C ASP A 393 -36.12 3.29 41.87
N PHE A 394 -37.37 2.86 41.89
CA PHE A 394 -38.25 2.89 40.71
C PHE A 394 -38.43 4.31 40.13
N LYS A 395 -38.43 5.34 40.98
CA LYS A 395 -38.65 6.74 40.57
C LYS A 395 -37.42 7.31 39.85
N GLY A 396 -36.22 7.02 40.33
CA GLY A 396 -34.99 7.38 39.65
C GLY A 396 -34.70 6.50 38.43
N GLN A 397 -35.15 5.23 38.43
CA GLN A 397 -35.15 4.35 37.26
C GLN A 397 -35.98 4.93 36.13
N GLU A 398 -37.25 5.28 36.36
CA GLU A 398 -38.14 5.83 35.33
C GLU A 398 -37.55 7.08 34.68
N ARG A 399 -37.02 8.00 35.50
CA ARG A 399 -36.38 9.24 35.04
C ARG A 399 -35.16 8.96 34.15
N ALA A 400 -34.24 8.11 34.61
CA ALA A 400 -33.04 7.77 33.84
C ALA A 400 -33.41 7.03 32.53
N ARG A 401 -34.38 6.11 32.57
CA ARG A 401 -34.85 5.40 31.37
C ARG A 401 -35.53 6.36 30.37
N ALA A 402 -36.31 7.33 30.85
CA ALA A 402 -36.92 8.35 30.00
C ALA A 402 -35.87 9.23 29.32
N GLN A 403 -34.80 9.63 30.02
CA GLN A 403 -33.68 10.38 29.44
C GLN A 403 -32.95 9.54 28.37
N ALA A 404 -32.65 8.27 28.63
CA ALA A 404 -32.04 7.38 27.64
C ALA A 404 -32.90 7.24 26.36
N LEU A 405 -34.22 7.07 26.52
CA LEU A 405 -35.19 6.99 25.42
C LEU A 405 -35.34 8.31 24.63
N GLN A 406 -35.13 9.45 25.28
CA GLN A 406 -35.14 10.77 24.65
C GLN A 406 -33.89 10.99 23.78
N ILE A 407 -32.73 10.50 24.22
CA ILE A 407 -31.47 10.59 23.46
C ILE A 407 -31.48 9.62 22.28
N SER A 408 -31.72 8.33 22.53
CA SER A 408 -31.82 7.32 21.46
C SER A 408 -32.79 6.19 21.81
N ARG A 409 -34.07 6.37 21.44
CA ARG A 409 -35.07 5.30 21.51
C ARG A 409 -34.61 4.02 20.80
N ARG A 410 -34.04 4.16 19.59
CA ARG A 410 -33.59 3.01 18.77
C ARG A 410 -32.56 2.15 19.49
N ASP A 411 -31.57 2.77 20.15
CA ASP A 411 -30.52 2.03 20.84
C ASP A 411 -31.07 1.39 22.13
N VAL A 412 -31.90 2.10 22.90
CA VAL A 412 -32.55 1.55 24.10
C VAL A 412 -33.48 0.38 23.78
N ASP A 413 -34.27 0.45 22.71
CA ASP A 413 -35.09 -0.66 22.23
C ASP A 413 -34.20 -1.85 21.83
N ALA A 414 -33.08 -1.58 21.12
CA ALA A 414 -32.11 -2.59 20.72
C ALA A 414 -31.25 -3.16 21.87
N TRP A 415 -31.18 -2.49 23.02
CA TRP A 415 -30.53 -2.99 24.24
C TRP A 415 -31.51 -3.83 25.08
N SER A 416 -32.72 -3.32 25.28
CA SER A 416 -33.76 -3.98 26.08
C SER A 416 -34.33 -5.25 25.44
N SER A 417 -34.27 -5.39 24.11
CA SER A 417 -34.69 -6.59 23.39
C SER A 417 -33.67 -7.74 23.40
N ARG A 418 -32.50 -7.57 24.04
CA ARG A 418 -31.43 -8.59 24.03
C ARG A 418 -31.52 -9.52 25.24
N PRO A 419 -31.59 -10.86 25.03
CA PRO A 419 -31.30 -11.81 26.10
C PRO A 419 -29.80 -11.77 26.41
N SER A 420 -29.43 -10.95 27.38
CA SER A 420 -28.06 -10.77 27.85
C SER A 420 -27.97 -11.13 29.33
N ILE A 421 -26.87 -11.81 29.72
CA ILE A 421 -26.63 -12.23 31.11
C ILE A 421 -26.42 -11.00 32.01
N SER A 422 -25.69 -10.00 31.49
CA SER A 422 -25.58 -8.67 32.07
C SER A 422 -26.47 -7.70 31.30
N ARG A 423 -27.39 -7.02 32.00
CA ARG A 423 -28.35 -6.09 31.37
C ARG A 423 -27.71 -4.77 30.94
N VAL A 424 -26.53 -4.42 31.46
CA VAL A 424 -25.83 -3.15 31.23
C VAL A 424 -25.00 -3.13 29.95
N VAL A 425 -24.74 -1.92 29.44
CA VAL A 425 -24.15 -1.66 28.11
C VAL A 425 -22.82 -0.92 28.27
N PRO A 426 -21.71 -1.35 27.64
CA PRO A 426 -20.45 -0.64 27.73
C PRO A 426 -20.39 0.58 26.79
N ALA A 427 -19.70 1.60 27.26
CA ALA A 427 -19.18 2.66 26.40
C ALA A 427 -18.02 2.09 25.56
N SER A 428 -18.19 2.10 24.24
CA SER A 428 -17.27 1.43 23.31
C SER A 428 -16.08 2.29 22.87
N TYR A 429 -14.90 1.68 22.70
CA TYR A 429 -13.75 2.31 22.03
C TYR A 429 -13.77 2.05 20.51
N GLY A 430 -14.37 2.96 19.73
CA GLY A 430 -14.49 2.80 18.28
C GLY A 430 -13.19 3.06 17.51
N LEU A 431 -13.05 2.49 16.31
CA LEU A 431 -11.92 2.75 15.39
C LEU A 431 -11.76 4.23 15.03
N SER A 432 -12.87 4.97 14.89
CA SER A 432 -12.87 6.42 14.65
C SER A 432 -12.24 7.17 15.82
N THR A 433 -12.67 6.90 17.05
CA THR A 433 -12.10 7.49 18.26
C THR A 433 -10.63 7.11 18.44
N ALA A 434 -10.25 5.86 18.14
CA ALA A 434 -8.87 5.42 18.15
C ALA A 434 -8.00 6.20 17.16
N ARG A 435 -8.50 6.38 15.93
CA ARG A 435 -7.87 7.18 14.87
C ARG A 435 -7.72 8.65 15.29
N GLU A 436 -8.78 9.26 15.81
CA GLU A 436 -8.80 10.65 16.27
C GLU A 436 -7.83 10.88 17.42
N ARG A 437 -7.84 10.04 18.47
CA ARG A 437 -6.90 10.15 19.61
C ARG A 437 -5.44 9.98 19.16
N VAL A 438 -5.14 9.10 18.19
CA VAL A 438 -3.79 8.96 17.61
C VAL A 438 -3.37 10.18 16.79
N ILE A 439 -4.30 10.83 16.07
CA ILE A 439 -4.02 12.08 15.34
C ILE A 439 -3.82 13.24 16.33
N ALA A 440 -4.70 13.38 17.32
CA ALA A 440 -4.70 14.47 18.30
C ALA A 440 -3.42 14.54 19.14
N ARG A 441 -2.76 13.39 19.37
CA ARG A 441 -1.46 13.27 20.06
C ARG A 441 -0.26 13.80 19.23
N GLY A 442 -0.51 14.67 18.23
CA GLY A 442 0.51 15.24 17.33
C GLY A 442 0.87 14.33 16.15
N GLY A 443 0.06 13.31 15.89
CA GLY A 443 0.40 12.23 14.97
C GLY A 443 1.65 11.44 15.39
N PRO A 444 2.17 10.59 14.50
CA PRO A 444 3.28 9.69 14.81
C PRO A 444 4.64 10.41 14.75
N ARG A 445 4.94 11.23 15.76
CA ARG A 445 6.31 11.64 16.08
C ARG A 445 7.04 10.48 16.78
N SER A 446 7.54 9.55 15.98
CA SER A 446 8.39 8.46 16.47
C SER A 446 9.66 9.00 17.14
N PRO A 447 10.09 8.49 18.31
CA PRO A 447 11.35 8.87 18.95
C PRO A 447 12.61 8.54 18.13
N ALA A 448 12.47 7.75 17.06
CA ALA A 448 13.51 7.52 16.07
C ALA A 448 13.03 7.99 14.69
N PRO A 449 13.74 8.91 14.01
CA PRO A 449 13.46 9.21 12.61
C PRO A 449 13.79 7.97 11.77
N PRO A 450 12.97 7.63 10.75
CA PRO A 450 13.44 6.79 9.65
C PRO A 450 14.73 7.39 9.10
N LYS A 451 15.78 6.58 8.90
CA LYS A 451 17.13 7.03 8.45
C LYS A 451 17.15 7.73 7.07
N SER A 452 15.99 7.95 6.44
CA SER A 452 15.82 8.54 5.11
C SER A 452 14.55 9.39 4.93
N GLY A 453 13.77 9.73 5.96
CA GLY A 453 12.56 10.54 5.75
C GLY A 453 11.85 11.07 7.00
N LYS A 454 11.64 12.40 7.04
CA LYS A 454 10.76 13.06 8.00
C LYS A 454 9.29 12.80 7.61
N ALA A 455 8.67 11.77 8.19
CA ALA A 455 7.22 11.55 8.04
C ALA A 455 6.43 12.58 8.86
N GLY A 456 5.30 13.07 8.34
CA GLY A 456 4.40 13.95 9.09
C GLY A 456 4.70 15.45 8.99
N LEU A 457 5.41 15.90 7.95
CA LEU A 457 5.49 17.33 7.61
C LEU A 457 4.13 17.85 7.10
N PRO A 458 3.80 19.15 7.28
CA PRO A 458 2.62 19.75 6.67
C PRO A 458 2.69 19.63 5.13
N ALA A 459 1.53 19.46 4.50
CA ALA A 459 1.44 19.23 3.05
C ALA A 459 2.10 20.35 2.22
N GLU A 460 2.05 21.59 2.73
CA GLU A 460 2.69 22.77 2.15
C GLU A 460 4.22 22.62 2.05
N GLU A 461 4.88 22.20 3.14
CA GLU A 461 6.33 22.00 3.18
C GLU A 461 6.78 20.85 2.25
N ILE A 462 5.94 19.82 2.10
CA ILE A 462 6.17 18.71 1.16
C ILE A 462 6.03 19.17 -0.30
N LEU A 463 5.02 19.99 -0.60
CA LEU A 463 4.80 20.54 -1.93
C LEU A 463 5.89 21.56 -2.32
N LEU A 464 6.42 22.30 -1.34
CA LEU A 464 7.55 23.21 -1.48
C LEU A 464 8.92 22.50 -1.52
N SER A 465 8.97 21.18 -1.28
CA SER A 465 10.23 20.43 -1.36
C SER A 465 10.82 20.46 -2.79
N PRO A 466 12.16 20.47 -2.96
CA PRO A 466 12.79 20.48 -4.29
C PRO A 466 12.35 19.30 -5.17
N LEU A 467 12.04 18.15 -4.58
CA LEU A 467 11.61 16.95 -5.29
C LEU A 467 10.18 17.07 -5.84
N SER A 468 9.28 17.74 -5.10
CA SER A 468 7.94 18.08 -5.57
C SER A 468 7.97 19.22 -6.61
N LEU A 469 8.73 20.29 -6.35
CA LEU A 469 8.79 21.48 -7.21
C LEU A 469 9.49 21.25 -8.56
N ALA A 470 10.56 20.44 -8.59
CA ALA A 470 11.36 20.27 -9.81
C ALA A 470 10.53 19.79 -11.02
N PRO A 471 9.62 18.79 -10.93
CA PRO A 471 8.74 18.41 -12.02
C PRO A 471 7.80 19.53 -12.53
N TRP A 472 7.25 20.38 -11.64
CA TRP A 472 6.40 21.51 -12.04
C TRP A 472 7.22 22.59 -12.76
N GLY A 473 8.37 22.97 -12.19
CA GLY A 473 9.31 23.89 -12.84
C GLY A 473 9.79 23.38 -14.19
N THR A 474 10.06 22.06 -14.29
CA THR A 474 10.42 21.37 -15.54
C THR A 474 9.33 21.54 -16.60
N LEU A 475 8.06 21.36 -16.24
CA LEU A 475 6.95 21.50 -17.17
C LEU A 475 6.79 22.96 -17.66
N LEU A 476 6.91 23.94 -16.77
CA LEU A 476 6.87 25.37 -17.11
C LEU A 476 8.03 25.77 -18.03
N VAL A 477 9.26 25.38 -17.70
CA VAL A 477 10.46 25.64 -18.51
C VAL A 477 10.38 24.93 -19.86
N ALA A 478 9.85 23.70 -19.92
CA ALA A 478 9.63 22.96 -21.16
C ALA A 478 8.63 23.66 -22.09
N LEU A 479 7.53 24.19 -21.54
CA LEU A 479 6.54 24.98 -22.29
C LEU A 479 7.15 26.29 -22.83
N ALA A 480 7.88 27.04 -22.00
CA ALA A 480 8.57 28.26 -22.41
C ALA A 480 9.64 27.98 -23.50
N PHE A 481 10.46 26.94 -23.30
CA PHE A 481 11.48 26.52 -24.25
C PHE A 481 10.87 26.08 -25.59
N ALA A 482 9.73 25.38 -25.57
CA ALA A 482 8.99 25.02 -26.76
C ALA A 482 8.38 26.22 -27.49
N ALA A 483 7.92 27.25 -26.76
CA ALA A 483 7.44 28.50 -27.35
C ALA A 483 8.56 29.33 -28.00
N VAL A 484 9.80 29.27 -27.47
CA VAL A 484 10.98 29.86 -28.12
C VAL A 484 11.44 29.04 -29.33
N ARG A 485 11.48 27.71 -29.21
CA ARG A 485 11.91 26.80 -30.28
C ARG A 485 10.92 26.75 -31.45
N SER A 486 9.61 26.90 -31.23
CA SER A 486 8.61 26.91 -32.31
C SER A 486 8.86 28.04 -33.32
N ARG A 487 9.35 29.20 -32.85
CA ARG A 487 9.72 30.35 -33.70
C ARG A 487 10.97 30.08 -34.57
N ARG A 488 11.97 29.39 -34.01
CA ARG A 488 13.26 29.09 -34.70
C ARG A 488 13.23 27.78 -35.51
N GLY A 489 12.29 26.90 -35.23
CA GLY A 489 12.24 25.53 -35.75
C GLY A 489 13.09 24.54 -34.96
N VAL A 490 12.91 23.26 -35.27
CA VAL A 490 13.62 22.12 -34.69
C VAL A 490 14.16 21.21 -35.79
N ALA A 491 15.24 20.47 -35.53
CA ALA A 491 15.76 19.46 -36.45
C ALA A 491 14.72 18.36 -36.76
N ASN A 492 14.66 18.00 -38.05
CA ASN A 492 13.92 16.83 -38.54
C ASN A 492 14.86 15.63 -38.72
N GLU A 493 14.29 14.43 -38.87
CA GLU A 493 15.05 13.22 -39.20
C GLU A 493 14.70 12.76 -40.62
N CYS A 494 15.71 12.43 -41.43
CA CYS A 494 15.51 11.97 -42.80
C CYS A 494 14.86 10.58 -42.82
N SER A 495 13.71 10.42 -43.48
CA SER A 495 13.00 9.13 -43.55
C SER A 495 13.82 8.01 -44.21
N ARG A 496 14.76 8.35 -45.10
CA ARG A 496 15.60 7.38 -45.83
C ARG A 496 16.87 6.96 -45.07
N CYS A 497 17.60 7.90 -44.47
CA CYS A 497 18.91 7.63 -43.85
C CYS A 497 18.99 7.89 -42.33
N GLY A 498 17.92 8.41 -41.74
CA GLY A 498 17.84 8.76 -40.32
C GLY A 498 18.78 9.90 -39.88
N ARG A 499 19.49 10.58 -40.78
CA ARG A 499 20.33 11.71 -40.39
C ARG A 499 19.44 12.87 -39.94
N GLY A 500 19.77 13.48 -38.79
CA GLY A 500 19.16 14.74 -38.35
C GLY A 500 19.53 15.89 -39.28
N PHE A 501 18.59 16.78 -39.60
CA PHE A 501 18.84 17.96 -40.41
C PHE A 501 17.93 19.12 -40.02
N CYS A 502 18.49 20.33 -39.93
CA CYS A 502 17.75 21.57 -39.74
C CYS A 502 17.44 22.25 -41.10
N ARG A 503 16.74 23.40 -41.06
CA ARG A 503 16.45 24.20 -42.27
C ARG A 503 17.73 24.68 -42.97
N ALA A 504 18.75 25.12 -42.22
CA ALA A 504 20.01 25.62 -42.79
C ALA A 504 20.83 24.53 -43.51
N CYS A 505 20.78 23.28 -43.05
CA CYS A 505 21.44 22.16 -43.72
C CYS A 505 20.79 21.79 -45.07
N LYS A 506 19.57 22.26 -45.34
CA LYS A 506 18.81 21.97 -46.56
C LYS A 506 19.03 23.07 -47.61
N ARG A 507 20.26 23.15 -48.14
CA ARG A 507 20.66 24.10 -49.19
C ARG A 507 19.86 24.01 -50.50
N TYR A 508 19.21 22.87 -50.76
CA TYR A 508 18.46 22.64 -52.00
C TYR A 508 16.99 22.33 -51.66
N GLY A 509 16.07 22.98 -52.38
CA GLY A 509 14.64 22.70 -52.30
C GLY A 509 14.32 21.23 -52.60
N GLY A 510 13.29 20.71 -51.93
CA GLY A 510 12.89 19.29 -52.03
C GLY A 510 11.89 18.90 -50.94
N PRO A 511 11.42 17.65 -50.88
CA PRO A 511 10.35 17.26 -49.97
C PRO A 511 10.74 17.38 -48.50
N ALA A 512 9.77 17.69 -47.62
CA ALA A 512 10.03 18.03 -46.21
C ALA A 512 10.75 16.93 -45.40
N LEU A 513 10.58 15.65 -45.80
CA LEU A 513 11.03 14.46 -45.06
C LEU A 513 12.44 13.96 -45.41
N TYR A 514 13.10 14.54 -46.41
CA TYR A 514 14.44 14.11 -46.85
C TYR A 514 15.50 15.18 -46.60
N CYS A 515 16.67 14.76 -46.11
CA CYS A 515 17.83 15.64 -45.99
C CYS A 515 18.45 15.93 -47.37
N GLY A 516 19.16 17.07 -47.51
CA GLY A 516 19.71 17.52 -48.79
C GLY A 516 20.64 16.49 -49.48
N ARG A 517 21.38 15.68 -48.71
CA ARG A 517 22.24 14.62 -49.26
C ARG A 517 21.42 13.50 -49.91
N CYS A 518 20.32 13.07 -49.30
CA CYS A 518 19.42 12.06 -49.88
C CYS A 518 18.62 12.62 -51.06
N VAL A 519 18.22 13.89 -51.04
CA VAL A 519 17.56 14.55 -52.18
C VAL A 519 18.49 14.51 -53.40
N ARG A 520 19.76 14.93 -53.25
CA ARG A 520 20.76 14.83 -54.32
C ARG A 520 20.94 13.38 -54.79
N LEU A 521 21.27 12.46 -53.88
CA LEU A 521 21.57 11.06 -54.23
C LEU A 521 20.42 10.24 -54.84
N SER A 522 19.16 10.67 -54.68
CA SER A 522 18.03 9.80 -55.04
C SER A 522 16.85 10.43 -55.78
N LEU A 523 16.80 11.76 -55.88
CA LEU A 523 15.75 12.47 -56.63
C LEU A 523 16.31 13.29 -57.82
N ARG A 524 17.60 13.66 -57.79
CA ARG A 524 18.32 14.36 -58.88
C ARG A 524 19.59 13.58 -59.22
N ARG A 525 19.41 12.42 -59.88
CA ARG A 525 20.45 11.40 -60.10
C ARG A 525 21.64 11.86 -60.96
N ASP A 526 21.57 13.07 -61.48
CA ASP A 526 22.26 13.49 -62.70
C ASP A 526 23.77 13.77 -62.50
N ASP A 527 24.20 14.00 -61.25
CA ASP A 527 25.57 14.41 -60.89
C ASP A 527 26.31 13.45 -59.92
N VAL A 528 25.93 12.17 -59.79
CA VAL A 528 26.53 11.29 -58.75
C VAL A 528 27.02 9.94 -59.28
N SER A 529 28.28 9.62 -58.97
CA SER A 529 28.89 8.32 -59.29
C SER A 529 28.17 7.16 -58.61
N ARG A 530 28.24 5.98 -59.25
CA ARG A 530 27.68 4.73 -58.69
C ARG A 530 28.31 4.38 -57.36
N ASP A 531 29.63 4.52 -57.23
CA ASP A 531 30.38 4.20 -56.00
C ASP A 531 29.95 5.05 -54.80
N ALA A 532 29.80 6.37 -54.99
CA ALA A 532 29.32 7.27 -53.95
C ALA A 532 27.87 6.97 -53.52
N SER A 533 27.06 6.45 -54.44
CA SER A 533 25.69 6.00 -54.16
C SER A 533 25.66 4.67 -53.39
N GLU A 534 26.54 3.73 -53.75
CA GLU A 534 26.71 2.48 -53.01
C GLU A 534 27.25 2.70 -51.60
N GLU A 535 28.25 3.58 -51.44
CA GLU A 535 28.85 3.87 -50.15
C GLU A 535 27.81 4.46 -49.17
N GLU A 536 27.02 5.46 -49.59
CA GLU A 536 25.95 5.99 -48.73
C GLU A 536 24.85 4.95 -48.47
N ALA A 537 24.58 4.02 -49.41
CA ALA A 537 23.66 2.91 -49.19
C ALA A 537 24.21 1.89 -48.17
N ARG A 538 25.53 1.62 -48.18
CA ARG A 538 26.22 0.80 -47.17
C ARG A 538 26.20 1.50 -45.80
N GLU A 539 26.51 2.80 -45.74
CA GLU A 539 26.50 3.54 -44.48
C GLU A 539 25.08 3.71 -43.91
N THR A 540 24.08 3.92 -44.76
CA THR A 540 22.66 3.95 -44.37
C THR A 540 22.22 2.62 -43.78
N ARG A 541 22.60 1.49 -44.39
CA ARG A 541 22.36 0.14 -43.84
C ARG A 541 23.05 -0.05 -42.48
N ARG A 542 24.32 0.37 -42.34
CA ARG A 542 25.05 0.34 -41.06
C ARG A 542 24.36 1.16 -39.96
N ARG A 543 23.93 2.40 -40.27
CA ARG A 543 23.21 3.28 -39.31
C ARG A 543 21.85 2.72 -38.91
N SER A 544 21.08 2.17 -39.86
CA SER A 544 19.80 1.50 -39.59
C SER A 544 19.99 0.24 -38.72
N GLY A 545 21.02 -0.56 -39.01
CA GLY A 545 21.44 -1.69 -38.17
C GLY A 545 21.73 -1.29 -36.72
N ARG A 546 22.56 -0.25 -36.51
CA ARG A 546 22.85 0.30 -35.17
C ARG A 546 21.58 0.79 -34.45
N ARG A 547 20.67 1.48 -35.14
CA ARG A 547 19.38 1.92 -34.55
C ARG A 547 18.51 0.74 -34.13
N ARG A 548 18.40 -0.30 -34.95
CA ARG A 548 17.66 -1.54 -34.60
C ARG A 548 18.31 -2.27 -33.42
N GLY A 549 19.64 -2.33 -33.37
CA GLY A 549 20.39 -2.87 -32.24
C GLY A 549 20.10 -2.13 -30.92
N LEU A 550 20.13 -0.79 -30.94
CA LEU A 550 19.79 0.04 -29.79
C LEU A 550 18.35 -0.19 -29.31
N VAL A 551 17.36 -0.17 -30.22
CA VAL A 551 15.94 -0.39 -29.87
C VAL A 551 15.74 -1.78 -29.25
N ARG A 552 16.43 -2.82 -29.74
CA ARG A 552 16.43 -4.16 -29.12
C ARG A 552 17.01 -4.11 -27.70
N LEU A 553 18.22 -3.58 -27.53
CA LEU A 553 18.93 -3.53 -26.25
C LEU A 553 18.12 -2.81 -25.17
N VAL A 554 17.55 -1.64 -25.48
CA VAL A 554 16.75 -0.88 -24.51
C VAL A 554 15.40 -1.57 -24.23
N SER A 555 14.79 -2.26 -25.21
CA SER A 555 13.56 -3.02 -24.97
C SER A 555 13.79 -4.29 -24.14
N LEU A 556 14.98 -4.89 -24.16
CA LEU A 556 15.35 -5.97 -23.25
C LEU A 556 15.42 -5.49 -21.79
N ALA A 557 16.00 -4.30 -21.56
CA ALA A 557 16.08 -3.70 -20.23
C ALA A 557 14.72 -3.19 -19.71
N ALA A 558 13.89 -2.60 -20.59
CA ALA A 558 12.62 -1.98 -20.24
C ALA A 558 11.54 -2.38 -21.29
N PRO A 559 10.66 -3.34 -20.97
CA PRO A 559 9.75 -3.91 -21.94
C PRO A 559 8.75 -2.88 -22.46
N GLY A 560 8.55 -2.88 -23.78
CA GLY A 560 7.68 -1.91 -24.45
C GLY A 560 8.39 -0.63 -24.91
N MET A 561 9.68 -0.41 -24.62
CA MET A 561 10.37 0.84 -25.01
C MET A 561 10.35 1.11 -26.52
N HIS A 562 10.43 0.07 -27.37
CA HIS A 562 10.25 0.18 -28.83
C HIS A 562 8.98 0.95 -29.26
N ARG A 563 7.92 0.98 -28.43
CA ARG A 563 6.69 1.70 -28.73
C ARG A 563 6.84 3.22 -28.72
N PHE A 564 7.83 3.78 -28.00
CA PHE A 564 8.17 5.21 -28.13
C PHE A 564 8.76 5.51 -29.51
N PHE A 565 9.66 4.65 -30.01
CA PHE A 565 10.21 4.75 -31.37
C PHE A 565 9.16 4.53 -32.48
N ALA A 566 8.02 3.93 -32.14
CA ALA A 566 6.84 3.77 -32.99
C ALA A 566 5.75 4.83 -32.75
N HIS A 567 6.03 5.88 -31.96
CA HIS A 567 5.11 6.97 -31.62
C HIS A 567 3.78 6.51 -30.97
N GLN A 568 3.83 5.47 -30.15
CA GLN A 568 2.70 4.95 -29.35
C GLN A 568 2.92 5.15 -27.84
N PRO A 569 3.07 6.41 -27.35
CA PRO A 569 3.59 6.70 -26.01
C PRO A 569 2.69 6.19 -24.87
N PHE A 570 1.36 6.28 -25.00
CA PHE A 570 0.44 5.77 -23.98
C PHE A 570 0.55 4.25 -23.81
N ALA A 571 0.68 3.52 -24.91
CA ALA A 571 0.86 2.07 -24.90
C ALA A 571 2.26 1.66 -24.44
N ALA A 572 3.27 2.54 -24.56
CA ALA A 572 4.59 2.33 -23.97
C ALA A 572 4.54 2.53 -22.45
N PHE A 573 4.07 3.69 -21.99
CA PHE A 573 3.98 4.06 -20.57
C PHE A 573 3.15 3.06 -19.76
N PHE A 574 1.95 2.68 -20.23
CA PHE A 574 1.11 1.73 -19.52
C PHE A 574 1.75 0.34 -19.38
N THR A 575 2.47 -0.14 -20.40
CA THR A 575 3.20 -1.41 -20.32
C THR A 575 4.40 -1.31 -19.36
N LEU A 576 5.10 -0.18 -19.32
CA LEU A 576 6.18 0.05 -18.36
C LEU A 576 5.65 0.09 -16.91
N VAL A 577 4.58 0.82 -16.64
CA VAL A 577 3.97 0.89 -15.30
C VAL A 577 3.47 -0.49 -14.86
N LEU A 578 2.80 -1.26 -15.72
CA LEU A 578 2.37 -2.62 -15.36
C LEU A 578 3.57 -3.57 -15.12
N PHE A 579 4.63 -3.46 -15.91
CA PHE A 579 5.84 -4.26 -15.71
C PHE A 579 6.52 -3.91 -14.39
N PHE A 580 6.73 -2.62 -14.09
CA PHE A 580 7.32 -2.20 -12.82
C PHE A 580 6.42 -2.50 -11.62
N LEU A 581 5.10 -2.51 -11.77
CA LEU A 581 4.17 -2.96 -10.73
C LEU A 581 4.37 -4.44 -10.44
N ALA A 582 4.33 -5.31 -11.46
CA ALA A 582 4.56 -6.74 -11.31
C ALA A 582 5.97 -7.04 -10.73
N LEU A 583 6.99 -6.30 -11.17
CA LEU A 583 8.35 -6.40 -10.64
C LEU A 583 8.45 -5.95 -9.17
N SER A 584 7.81 -4.84 -8.79
CA SER A 584 7.81 -4.33 -7.40
C SER A 584 7.10 -5.28 -6.43
N LEU A 585 6.09 -6.01 -6.90
CA LEU A 585 5.41 -7.07 -6.13
C LEU A 585 6.21 -8.39 -6.07
N ALA A 586 7.12 -8.61 -7.02
CA ALA A 586 7.98 -9.80 -7.08
C ALA A 586 9.27 -9.66 -6.26
N LEU A 587 9.84 -8.46 -6.17
CA LEU A 587 11.13 -8.22 -5.52
C LEU A 587 11.06 -8.34 -3.98
N PRO A 588 12.09 -8.91 -3.33
CA PRO A 588 12.17 -8.96 -1.87
C PRO A 588 12.59 -7.59 -1.31
N GLY A 589 11.62 -6.78 -0.89
CA GLY A 589 11.85 -5.44 -0.34
C GLY A 589 11.62 -5.30 1.17
N PRO A 590 12.67 -5.37 2.02
CA PRO A 590 12.66 -4.81 3.38
C PRO A 590 12.91 -3.28 3.42
N TRP A 591 12.90 -2.59 2.28
CA TRP A 591 13.71 -1.36 2.07
C TRP A 591 13.00 0.00 2.22
N LEU A 592 11.71 0.06 2.57
CA LEU A 592 10.99 1.36 2.69
C LEU A 592 10.23 1.57 4.00
N PHE A 593 9.67 0.50 4.57
CA PHE A 593 9.04 0.56 5.90
C PHE A 593 9.32 -0.74 6.63
N ASP A 594 9.69 -0.62 7.91
CA ASP A 594 9.94 -1.75 8.80
C ASP A 594 8.60 -2.44 9.13
N LEU A 595 8.11 -3.27 8.21
CA LEU A 595 7.14 -4.31 8.52
C LEU A 595 7.85 -5.27 9.48
N ARG A 596 7.33 -5.39 10.72
CA ARG A 596 7.84 -6.35 11.72
C ARG A 596 8.12 -7.70 11.02
N PRO A 597 9.18 -8.45 11.41
CA PRO A 597 9.55 -9.71 10.77
C PRO A 597 8.55 -10.84 11.10
N LEU A 598 7.34 -10.73 10.55
CA LEU A 598 6.23 -11.67 10.68
C LEU A 598 6.00 -12.51 9.40
N ALA A 599 6.90 -12.39 8.43
CA ALA A 599 7.11 -13.43 7.42
C ALA A 599 8.59 -13.47 7.07
N SER A 600 9.23 -14.64 7.15
CA SER A 600 10.58 -14.79 6.62
C SER A 600 10.55 -14.58 5.10
N ALA A 601 11.64 -14.11 4.50
CA ALA A 601 11.67 -13.84 3.05
C ALA A 601 11.33 -15.09 2.19
N ARG A 602 11.42 -16.30 2.78
CA ARG A 602 11.06 -17.60 2.20
C ARG A 602 9.55 -17.90 2.16
N GLU A 603 8.72 -17.26 2.99
CA GLU A 603 7.29 -17.61 3.12
C GLU A 603 6.41 -16.95 2.04
N MET A 604 6.73 -15.74 1.60
CA MET A 604 5.99 -15.04 0.52
C MET A 604 6.26 -15.60 -0.89
N LEU A 605 6.95 -16.74 -1.00
CA LEU A 605 7.49 -17.27 -2.26
C LEU A 605 6.41 -17.52 -3.33
N PRO A 606 5.21 -18.09 -3.06
CA PRO A 606 4.21 -18.35 -4.10
C PRO A 606 3.67 -17.07 -4.75
N GLY A 607 3.37 -16.04 -3.95
CA GLY A 607 2.89 -14.75 -4.45
C GLY A 607 3.97 -13.99 -5.23
N LYS A 608 5.22 -14.04 -4.76
CA LYS A 608 6.37 -13.46 -5.47
C LYS A 608 6.68 -14.19 -6.78
N ILE A 609 6.58 -15.52 -6.81
CA ILE A 609 6.69 -16.32 -8.04
C ILE A 609 5.57 -15.93 -9.01
N ALA A 610 4.32 -15.83 -8.56
CA ALA A 610 3.21 -15.41 -9.42
C ALA A 610 3.45 -14.00 -10.00
N ALA A 611 3.87 -13.04 -9.18
CA ALA A 611 4.22 -11.69 -9.63
C ALA A 611 5.41 -11.68 -10.61
N ALA A 612 6.44 -12.51 -10.37
CA ALA A 612 7.57 -12.68 -11.26
C ALA A 612 7.16 -13.30 -12.61
N LEU A 613 6.29 -14.32 -12.60
CA LEU A 613 5.73 -14.92 -13.81
C LEU A 613 4.89 -13.91 -14.61
N VAL A 614 4.12 -13.06 -13.94
CA VAL A 614 3.40 -11.95 -14.59
C VAL A 614 4.38 -10.92 -15.17
N ALA A 615 5.44 -10.56 -14.46
CA ALA A 615 6.48 -9.64 -14.96
C ALA A 615 7.19 -10.22 -16.20
N VAL A 616 7.52 -11.52 -16.19
CA VAL A 616 8.10 -12.24 -17.33
C VAL A 616 7.11 -12.34 -18.50
N ALA A 617 5.84 -12.66 -18.25
CA ALA A 617 4.81 -12.72 -19.29
C ALA A 617 4.56 -11.35 -19.94
N LEU A 618 4.53 -10.27 -19.13
CA LEU A 618 4.47 -8.89 -19.61
C LEU A 618 5.72 -8.53 -20.42
N TRP A 619 6.91 -8.94 -19.98
CA TRP A 619 8.17 -8.70 -20.68
C TRP A 619 8.20 -9.39 -22.05
N ILE A 620 7.85 -10.69 -22.11
CA ILE A 620 7.75 -11.46 -23.37
C ILE A 620 6.69 -10.85 -24.29
N GLY A 621 5.47 -10.63 -23.78
CA GLY A 621 4.35 -10.11 -24.56
C GLY A 621 4.57 -8.70 -25.09
N ALA A 622 5.26 -7.85 -24.33
CA ALA A 622 5.68 -6.53 -24.79
C ALA A 622 6.75 -6.64 -25.89
N ASN A 623 7.80 -7.44 -25.67
CA ASN A 623 8.94 -7.52 -26.59
C ASN A 623 8.67 -8.34 -27.86
N ALA A 624 7.63 -9.18 -27.88
CA ALA A 624 7.15 -9.86 -29.09
C ALA A 624 6.82 -8.90 -30.25
N GLY A 625 6.41 -7.66 -29.97
CA GLY A 625 6.22 -6.62 -30.99
C GLY A 625 7.54 -6.15 -31.62
N ALA A 626 8.55 -5.89 -30.79
CA ALA A 626 9.89 -5.53 -31.24
C ALA A 626 10.57 -6.66 -32.05
N TRP A 627 10.29 -7.91 -31.72
CA TRP A 627 10.83 -9.06 -32.45
C TRP A 627 10.17 -9.21 -33.84
N ARG A 628 8.84 -9.11 -33.95
CA ARG A 628 8.11 -9.19 -35.24
C ARG A 628 8.53 -8.11 -36.24
N GLN A 629 8.63 -6.86 -35.80
CA GLN A 629 9.12 -5.73 -36.64
C GLN A 629 10.53 -5.93 -37.20
N THR A 630 11.27 -6.95 -36.77
CA THR A 630 12.60 -7.29 -37.30
C THR A 630 12.68 -8.63 -38.04
N ARG A 631 11.54 -9.32 -38.24
CA ARG A 631 11.41 -10.46 -39.18
C ARG A 631 10.82 -10.05 -40.52
N GLU A 632 10.08 -8.95 -40.56
CA GLU A 632 9.42 -8.39 -41.76
C GLU A 632 10.32 -7.39 -42.54
N SER A 633 11.62 -7.26 -42.18
CA SER A 633 12.58 -6.27 -42.74
C SER A 633 13.99 -6.80 -42.92
#